data_AF-A0A177A8T9-F1
#
_entry.id   AF-A0A177A8T9-F1
#
_cell.length_a   1.000
_cell.length_b   1.000
_cell.length_c   1.000
_cell.angle_alpha   90.00
_cell.angle_beta   90.00
_cell.angle_gamma   90.00
#
_symmetry.space_group_name_H-M   'P 1'
#
loop_
_entity.id
_entity.type
_entity.pdbx_description
1 polymer ?
#
loop_
_entity_poly.entity_id
_entity_poly.type
_entity_poly.pdbx_seq_one_letter_code
_entity_poly.pdbx_strand_id
1 'polypeptide(L)'
;MAPYTPSQEELQRRKVVGINLETVDDVTSTDFPGHYAGEDHSWDLDLFRKNLKIQFHHNTQFNASFSISGIDASVANAFRRILLAEIPTLAIEYVFMNNNTSVIQDEVLAHRLGLVPLKGGRKGLLEFMRWFGKANEEEGTEAGEAFDYNTITLKLQIACTRNPDAAPGETDSNKLYINSAVHASDIVFEPVGRQPEFFSGDDTITVTNPDILIAKLRPGQCIDLDMHAIKGIGADHAKFSPVATASYRLLPTITILKPILGNDAEKFAKCFPKGVIGFEKVTKEEASTPGSGYEGHAGEKKAVVKDTMKDTVSRECLRHEEFQGKVKLGRIRDHFIFSIESTGQWDSDELFLESIKALKQKCVRFKRNLSLMTK
;
A
#
# COMPACT_ATOMS: atom_id res chain seq x y z
N MET A 1 38.07 4.96 -25.14
CA MET A 1 38.22 5.96 -24.07
C MET A 1 38.90 5.28 -22.90
N ALA A 2 39.80 5.96 -22.19
CA ALA A 2 40.39 5.40 -20.98
C ALA A 2 39.28 5.10 -19.96
N PRO A 3 39.36 3.99 -19.20
CA PRO A 3 38.40 3.71 -18.14
C PRO A 3 38.42 4.87 -17.13
N TYR A 4 37.26 5.48 -16.92
CA TYR A 4 37.08 6.54 -15.94
C TYR A 4 36.48 5.93 -14.69
N THR A 5 37.15 6.11 -13.55
CA THR A 5 36.62 5.67 -12.26
C THR A 5 35.99 6.88 -11.57
N PRO A 6 34.66 7.00 -11.52
CA PRO A 6 34.00 8.11 -10.85
C PRO A 6 34.31 8.11 -9.35
N SER A 7 34.32 9.30 -8.74
CA SER A 7 34.48 9.41 -7.29
C SER A 7 33.22 8.91 -6.57
N GLN A 8 33.35 8.51 -5.30
CA GLN A 8 32.18 8.11 -4.50
C GLN A 8 31.17 9.25 -4.33
N GLU A 9 31.64 10.49 -4.20
CA GLU A 9 30.79 11.68 -4.12
C GLU A 9 29.99 11.89 -5.41
N GLU A 10 30.61 11.66 -6.56
CA GLU A 10 29.94 11.76 -7.84
C GLU A 10 28.87 10.69 -8.01
N LEU A 11 29.19 9.44 -7.66
CA LEU A 11 28.22 8.33 -7.67
C LEU A 11 27.04 8.60 -6.73
N GLN A 12 27.29 9.14 -5.53
CA GLN A 12 26.23 9.54 -4.61
C GLN A 12 25.38 10.67 -5.18
N ARG A 13 26.00 11.69 -5.77
CA ARG A 13 25.28 12.81 -6.41
C ARG A 13 24.37 12.33 -7.53
N ARG A 14 24.83 11.42 -8.39
CA ARG A 14 24.05 10.86 -9.50
C ARG A 14 22.82 10.07 -9.05
N LYS A 15 22.81 9.58 -7.80
CA LYS A 15 21.69 8.86 -7.18
C LYS A 15 20.69 9.78 -6.49
N VAL A 16 20.99 11.07 -6.33
CA VAL A 16 20.12 11.99 -5.61
C VAL A 16 19.25 12.75 -6.60
N VAL A 17 17.94 12.56 -6.50
CA VAL A 17 16.93 13.43 -7.10
C VAL A 17 16.93 14.73 -6.31
N GLY A 18 17.22 15.86 -6.95
CA GLY A 18 17.27 17.15 -6.28
C GLY A 18 15.88 17.74 -6.05
N ILE A 19 15.70 18.41 -4.90
CA ILE A 19 14.45 19.07 -4.54
C ILE A 19 14.75 20.55 -4.33
N ASN A 20 14.32 21.37 -5.29
CA ASN A 20 14.46 22.83 -5.25
C ASN A 20 13.15 23.47 -4.80
N LEU A 21 13.16 24.80 -4.61
CA LEU A 21 11.99 25.56 -4.19
C LEU A 21 10.82 25.34 -5.16
N GLU A 22 11.08 25.58 -6.45
CA GLU A 22 10.06 25.54 -7.52
C GLU A 22 10.14 24.28 -8.39
N THR A 23 11.28 23.58 -8.42
CA THR A 23 11.53 22.50 -9.39
C THR A 23 12.08 21.23 -8.72
N VAL A 24 12.05 20.13 -9.48
CA VAL A 24 12.69 18.86 -9.13
C VAL A 24 13.59 18.48 -10.30
N ASP A 25 14.86 18.20 -10.02
CA ASP A 25 15.90 17.84 -10.98
C ASP A 25 16.34 16.38 -10.83
N ASP A 26 17.04 15.86 -11.83
CA ASP A 26 17.61 14.50 -11.85
C ASP A 26 16.58 13.37 -11.65
N VAL A 27 15.39 13.52 -12.26
CA VAL A 27 14.26 12.60 -12.07
C VAL A 27 14.41 11.26 -12.79
N THR A 28 15.17 11.21 -13.88
CA THR A 28 15.32 10.00 -14.71
C THR A 28 16.46 9.12 -14.22
N SER A 29 16.32 7.81 -14.38
CA SER A 29 17.44 6.88 -14.20
C SER A 29 18.46 7.07 -15.34
N THR A 30 19.73 7.14 -15.00
CA THR A 30 20.86 7.33 -15.94
C THR A 30 21.79 6.12 -15.98
N ASP A 31 21.43 5.06 -15.27
CA ASP A 31 22.32 3.93 -14.96
C ASP A 31 22.18 2.84 -16.04
N PHE A 32 22.37 3.24 -17.30
CA PHE A 32 22.29 2.36 -18.46
C PHE A 32 23.53 2.47 -19.37
N PRO A 33 23.87 1.41 -20.12
CA PRO A 33 25.08 1.38 -20.94
C PRO A 33 25.15 2.55 -21.93
N GLY A 34 26.33 3.18 -22.00
CA GLY A 34 26.59 4.27 -22.95
C GLY A 34 26.15 5.66 -22.50
N HIS A 35 25.55 5.81 -21.31
CA HIS A 35 25.21 7.13 -20.77
C HIS A 35 26.44 7.89 -20.23
N TYR A 36 27.28 7.19 -19.46
CA TYR A 36 28.53 7.75 -18.90
C TYR A 36 29.74 7.25 -19.69
N ALA A 37 30.62 8.18 -20.07
CA ALA A 37 31.82 7.87 -20.83
C ALA A 37 32.86 7.14 -19.95
N GLY A 38 33.32 5.97 -20.40
CA GLY A 38 34.36 5.21 -19.69
C GLY A 38 33.85 4.34 -18.53
N GLU A 39 32.53 4.23 -18.35
CA GLU A 39 31.87 3.37 -17.36
C GLU A 39 31.06 2.26 -18.05
N ASP A 40 30.93 1.10 -17.39
CA ASP A 40 30.09 0.00 -17.85
C ASP A 40 28.90 -0.18 -16.89
N HIS A 41 27.69 0.00 -17.42
CA HIS A 41 26.42 -0.22 -16.71
C HIS A 41 25.62 -1.37 -17.34
N SER A 42 26.30 -2.29 -18.01
CA SER A 42 25.68 -3.51 -18.53
C SER A 42 25.08 -4.32 -17.39
N TRP A 43 24.01 -5.07 -17.69
CA TRP A 43 23.31 -5.85 -16.68
C TRP A 43 24.21 -6.95 -16.11
N ASP A 44 24.43 -6.91 -14.79
CA ASP A 44 25.18 -7.91 -14.03
C ASP A 44 24.33 -8.37 -12.83
N LEU A 45 24.04 -9.68 -12.80
CA LEU A 45 23.22 -10.31 -11.77
C LEU A 45 23.91 -10.34 -10.40
N ASP A 46 25.22 -10.53 -10.36
CA ASP A 46 25.97 -10.64 -9.11
C ASP A 46 26.18 -9.25 -8.48
N LEU A 47 26.40 -8.23 -9.32
CA LEU A 47 26.36 -6.83 -8.87
C LEU A 47 24.97 -6.47 -8.31
N PHE A 48 23.90 -6.84 -9.01
CA PHE A 48 22.53 -6.63 -8.53
C PHE A 48 22.29 -7.31 -7.18
N ARG A 49 22.65 -8.59 -7.03
CA ARG A 49 22.52 -9.34 -5.77
C ARG A 49 23.27 -8.70 -4.61
N LYS A 50 24.47 -8.18 -4.86
CA LYS A 50 25.29 -7.52 -3.83
C LYS A 50 24.67 -6.18 -3.37
N ASN A 51 24.01 -5.47 -4.27
CA ASN A 51 23.46 -4.14 -4.00
C ASN A 51 22.02 -4.19 -3.46
N LEU A 52 21.24 -5.22 -3.81
CA LEU A 52 19.88 -5.39 -3.32
C LEU A 52 19.87 -5.60 -1.80
N LYS A 53 19.20 -4.71 -1.08
CA LYS A 53 18.97 -4.86 0.37
C LYS A 53 17.52 -4.58 0.70
N ILE A 54 16.97 -5.36 1.62
CA ILE A 54 15.62 -5.20 2.13
C ILE A 54 15.70 -5.08 3.65
N GLN A 55 15.06 -4.07 4.22
CA GLN A 55 15.03 -3.82 5.66
C GLN A 55 13.60 -3.50 6.09
N PHE A 56 13.01 -4.34 6.94
CA PHE A 56 11.71 -4.06 7.56
C PHE A 56 11.88 -3.06 8.70
N HIS A 57 11.00 -2.06 8.74
CA HIS A 57 10.89 -1.09 9.84
C HIS A 57 9.70 -1.40 10.73
N HIS A 58 8.62 -1.87 10.10
CA HIS A 58 7.39 -2.28 10.75
C HIS A 58 6.81 -3.46 9.98
N ASN A 59 6.39 -4.52 10.67
CA ASN A 59 5.71 -5.66 10.08
C ASN A 59 4.64 -6.16 11.05
N THR A 60 3.39 -5.80 10.78
CA THR A 60 2.21 -6.32 11.48
C THR A 60 1.30 -6.98 10.46
N GLN A 61 0.30 -7.73 10.93
CA GLN A 61 -0.57 -8.52 10.06
C GLN A 61 -1.13 -7.70 8.88
N PHE A 62 -1.66 -6.50 9.16
CA PHE A 62 -2.30 -5.67 8.12
C PHE A 62 -1.49 -4.44 7.69
N ASN A 63 -0.31 -4.21 8.28
CA ASN A 63 0.54 -3.07 7.91
C ASN A 63 2.02 -3.47 7.88
N ALA A 64 2.63 -3.39 6.70
CA ALA A 64 4.05 -3.58 6.49
C ALA A 64 4.68 -2.29 5.96
N SER A 65 5.82 -1.91 6.54
CA SER A 65 6.66 -0.81 6.06
C SER A 65 8.13 -1.25 6.04
N PHE A 66 8.74 -1.21 4.87
CA PHE A 66 10.11 -1.68 4.64
C PHE A 66 10.83 -0.85 3.58
N SER A 67 12.15 -0.78 3.70
CA SER A 67 13.04 -0.24 2.68
C SER A 67 13.47 -1.33 1.72
N ILE A 68 13.46 -1.04 0.41
CA ILE A 68 14.15 -1.80 -0.62
C ILE A 68 15.14 -0.88 -1.33
N SER A 69 16.42 -1.22 -1.28
CA SER A 69 17.49 -0.46 -1.91
C SER A 69 18.19 -1.27 -3.00
N GLY A 70 18.67 -0.59 -4.06
CA GLY A 70 19.38 -1.22 -5.17
C GLY A 70 18.46 -1.73 -6.29
N ILE A 71 17.23 -1.22 -6.36
CA ILE A 71 16.30 -1.47 -7.48
C ILE A 71 16.02 -0.17 -8.24
N ASP A 72 15.53 -0.31 -9.47
CA ASP A 72 15.04 0.82 -10.25
C ASP A 72 13.55 1.10 -10.01
N ALA A 73 13.11 2.33 -10.28
CA ALA A 73 11.73 2.76 -10.14
C ALA A 73 10.75 1.94 -10.99
N SER A 74 11.18 1.44 -12.15
CA SER A 74 10.35 0.58 -13.02
C SER A 74 9.90 -0.70 -12.30
N VAL A 75 10.82 -1.38 -11.63
CA VAL A 75 10.55 -2.62 -10.88
C VAL A 75 9.76 -2.32 -9.62
N ALA A 76 10.14 -1.28 -8.87
CA ALA A 76 9.38 -0.84 -7.68
C ALA A 76 7.92 -0.52 -8.02
N ASN A 77 7.70 0.24 -9.10
CA ASN A 77 6.36 0.59 -9.56
C ASN A 77 5.60 -0.62 -10.12
N ALA A 78 6.26 -1.59 -10.73
CA ALA A 78 5.62 -2.83 -11.15
C ALA A 78 5.03 -3.57 -9.93
N PHE A 79 5.79 -3.74 -8.85
CA PHE A 79 5.26 -4.34 -7.61
C PHE A 79 4.07 -3.57 -7.05
N ARG A 80 4.17 -2.24 -6.97
CA ARG A 80 3.07 -1.37 -6.52
C ARG A 80 1.81 -1.56 -7.36
N ARG A 81 1.93 -1.60 -8.69
CA ARG A 81 0.79 -1.79 -9.61
C ARG A 81 0.16 -3.16 -9.46
N ILE A 82 0.98 -4.21 -9.32
CA ILE A 82 0.50 -5.59 -9.13
C ILE A 82 -0.26 -5.71 -7.81
N LEU A 83 0.26 -5.12 -6.73
CA LEU A 83 -0.41 -5.08 -5.42
C LEU A 83 -1.82 -4.47 -5.50
N LEU A 84 -1.98 -3.39 -6.27
CA LEU A 84 -3.25 -2.69 -6.41
C LEU A 84 -4.25 -3.40 -7.34
N ALA A 85 -3.76 -4.06 -8.38
CA ALA A 85 -4.61 -4.39 -9.53
C ALA A 85 -4.62 -5.87 -9.94
N GLU A 86 -3.63 -6.67 -9.55
CA GLU A 86 -3.44 -8.00 -10.16
C GLU A 86 -3.42 -9.16 -9.18
N ILE A 87 -3.28 -8.89 -7.88
CA ILE A 87 -3.40 -9.95 -6.87
C ILE A 87 -4.88 -10.29 -6.71
N PRO A 88 -5.25 -11.58 -6.87
CA PRO A 88 -6.65 -11.97 -6.83
C PRO A 88 -7.19 -12.03 -5.40
N THR A 89 -8.44 -11.63 -5.23
CA THR A 89 -9.18 -11.71 -3.97
C THR A 89 -10.59 -12.24 -4.20
N LEU A 90 -11.21 -12.71 -3.11
CA LEU A 90 -12.63 -13.06 -3.07
C LEU A 90 -13.46 -11.83 -2.69
N ALA A 91 -14.46 -11.47 -3.49
CA ALA A 91 -15.43 -10.41 -3.15
C ALA A 91 -16.83 -10.75 -3.70
N ILE A 92 -17.86 -10.10 -3.14
CA ILE A 92 -19.26 -10.27 -3.54
C ILE A 92 -19.47 -9.64 -4.92
N GLU A 93 -19.98 -10.43 -5.87
CA GLU A 93 -20.23 -10.00 -7.24
C GLU A 93 -21.71 -9.95 -7.56
N TYR A 94 -22.43 -11.05 -7.32
CA TYR A 94 -23.85 -11.16 -7.64
C TYR A 94 -24.65 -11.11 -6.35
N VAL A 95 -25.72 -10.32 -6.36
CA VAL A 95 -26.65 -10.18 -5.24
C VAL A 95 -28.05 -10.47 -5.76
N PHE A 96 -28.69 -11.49 -5.19
CA PHE A 96 -30.03 -11.94 -5.52
C PHE A 96 -30.98 -11.41 -4.44
N MET A 97 -31.74 -10.37 -4.80
CA MET A 97 -32.71 -9.75 -3.89
C MET A 97 -33.98 -10.59 -3.84
N ASN A 98 -34.30 -11.15 -2.67
CA ASN A 98 -35.57 -11.86 -2.45
C ASN A 98 -36.65 -10.88 -1.98
N ASN A 99 -36.34 -10.06 -0.97
CA ASN A 99 -37.24 -9.05 -0.45
C ASN A 99 -36.47 -7.93 0.27
N ASN A 100 -36.47 -6.72 -0.30
CA ASN A 100 -35.95 -5.52 0.34
C ASN A 100 -37.07 -4.50 0.55
N THR A 101 -37.45 -4.27 1.81
CA THR A 101 -38.41 -3.22 2.20
C THR A 101 -37.75 -2.09 2.97
N SER A 102 -36.41 -2.05 2.96
CA SER A 102 -35.63 -0.97 3.54
C SER A 102 -35.76 0.32 2.71
N VAL A 103 -35.18 1.40 3.23
CA VAL A 103 -35.14 2.70 2.53
C VAL A 103 -34.05 2.73 1.45
N ILE A 104 -33.04 1.85 1.55
CA ILE A 104 -31.91 1.81 0.62
C ILE A 104 -32.34 1.05 -0.64
N GLN A 105 -32.13 1.65 -1.80
CA GLN A 105 -32.40 1.02 -3.09
C GLN A 105 -31.51 -0.20 -3.31
N ASP A 106 -32.03 -1.17 -4.07
CA ASP A 106 -31.40 -2.48 -4.26
C ASP A 106 -30.00 -2.36 -4.86
N GLU A 107 -29.82 -1.50 -5.87
CA GLU A 107 -28.54 -1.28 -6.54
C GLU A 107 -27.49 -0.66 -5.61
N VAL A 108 -27.92 0.25 -4.72
CA VAL A 108 -27.04 0.89 -3.74
C VAL A 108 -26.66 -0.11 -2.65
N LEU A 109 -27.60 -0.93 -2.19
CA LEU A 109 -27.36 -1.98 -1.21
C LEU A 109 -26.39 -3.03 -1.76
N ALA A 110 -26.62 -3.51 -2.98
CA ALA A 110 -25.74 -4.47 -3.66
C ALA A 110 -24.32 -3.91 -3.85
N HIS A 111 -24.19 -2.65 -4.26
CA HIS A 111 -22.89 -1.99 -4.38
C HIS A 111 -22.15 -1.92 -3.03
N ARG A 112 -22.85 -1.59 -1.94
CA ARG A 112 -22.25 -1.58 -0.59
C ARG A 112 -21.77 -2.96 -0.16
N LEU A 113 -22.58 -4.00 -0.37
CA LEU A 113 -22.23 -5.39 -0.06
C LEU A 113 -21.00 -5.84 -0.87
N GLY A 114 -20.92 -5.47 -2.14
CA GLY A 114 -19.75 -5.74 -3.00
C GLY A 114 -18.43 -5.20 -2.45
N LEU A 115 -18.46 -4.10 -1.69
CA LEU A 115 -17.27 -3.46 -1.11
C LEU A 115 -16.89 -4.00 0.28
N VAL A 116 -17.65 -4.92 0.86
CA VAL A 116 -17.32 -5.54 2.14
C VAL A 116 -16.17 -6.54 1.93
N PRO A 117 -15.00 -6.33 2.55
CA PRO A 117 -13.89 -7.26 2.41
C PRO A 117 -14.20 -8.56 3.15
N LEU A 118 -14.02 -9.67 2.45
CA LEU A 118 -14.15 -11.02 3.00
C LEU A 118 -12.78 -11.58 3.41
N LYS A 119 -12.77 -12.50 4.36
CA LYS A 119 -11.60 -13.31 4.75
C LYS A 119 -12.01 -14.78 4.86
N GLY A 120 -11.02 -15.66 4.80
CA GLY A 120 -11.20 -17.11 4.92
C GLY A 120 -9.87 -17.84 4.87
N GLY A 121 -9.90 -19.15 5.02
CA GLY A 121 -8.71 -19.99 5.07
C GLY A 121 -7.82 -19.85 3.84
N ARG A 122 -6.52 -19.64 4.09
CA ARG A 122 -5.48 -19.43 3.06
C ARG A 122 -5.49 -20.52 2.00
N LYS A 123 -5.51 -21.77 2.46
CA LYS A 123 -5.51 -22.97 1.61
C LYS A 123 -6.73 -23.01 0.70
N GLY A 124 -7.92 -22.70 1.24
CA GLY A 124 -9.15 -22.65 0.46
C GLY A 124 -9.11 -21.56 -0.61
N LEU A 125 -8.68 -20.34 -0.27
CA LEU A 125 -8.62 -19.22 -1.22
C LEU A 125 -7.56 -19.41 -2.33
N LEU A 126 -6.43 -20.03 -2.00
CA LEU A 126 -5.31 -20.24 -2.92
C LEU A 126 -5.46 -21.49 -3.78
N GLU A 127 -5.78 -22.64 -3.17
CA GLU A 127 -5.69 -23.96 -3.80
C GLU A 127 -7.04 -24.50 -4.27
N PHE A 128 -8.12 -24.20 -3.53
CA PHE A 128 -9.45 -24.71 -3.84
C PHE A 128 -10.23 -23.77 -4.78
N MET A 129 -10.26 -22.47 -4.46
CA MET A 129 -11.02 -21.48 -5.23
C MET A 129 -10.41 -21.20 -6.60
N ARG A 130 -11.19 -21.50 -7.64
CA ARG A 130 -10.90 -21.27 -9.05
C ARG A 130 -11.63 -20.03 -9.56
N TRP A 131 -11.26 -19.61 -10.77
CA TRP A 131 -11.88 -18.50 -11.47
C TRP A 131 -13.32 -18.85 -11.87
N PHE A 132 -14.24 -17.95 -11.58
CA PHE A 132 -15.60 -17.99 -12.11
C PHE A 132 -15.59 -17.44 -13.54
N GLY A 133 -16.23 -18.13 -14.48
CA GLY A 133 -16.39 -17.64 -15.85
C GLY A 133 -17.42 -16.50 -15.87
N LYS A 134 -16.98 -15.25 -15.92
CA LYS A 134 -17.91 -14.12 -16.10
C LYS A 134 -18.46 -14.13 -17.51
N ALA A 135 -19.73 -13.73 -17.67
CA ALA A 135 -20.28 -13.44 -18.97
C ALA A 135 -19.51 -12.27 -19.61
N ASN A 136 -19.32 -12.32 -20.93
CA ASN A 136 -18.77 -11.22 -21.69
C ASN A 136 -19.71 -10.91 -22.86
N GLU A 137 -20.40 -9.78 -22.77
CA GLU A 137 -21.36 -9.34 -23.79
C GLU A 137 -20.68 -9.06 -25.15
N GLU A 138 -19.44 -8.56 -25.15
CA GLU A 138 -18.69 -8.27 -26.38
C GLU A 138 -18.28 -9.56 -27.12
N GLU A 139 -17.98 -10.62 -26.38
CA GLU A 139 -17.59 -11.93 -26.92
C GLU A 139 -18.78 -12.89 -27.06
N GLY A 140 -19.97 -12.49 -26.62
CA GLY A 140 -21.19 -13.32 -26.63
C GLY A 140 -21.10 -14.56 -25.73
N THR A 141 -20.28 -14.52 -24.67
CA THR A 141 -20.11 -15.65 -23.75
C THR A 141 -21.05 -15.52 -22.54
N GLU A 142 -21.73 -16.62 -22.22
CA GLU A 142 -22.60 -16.70 -21.04
C GLU A 142 -21.78 -16.88 -19.76
N ALA A 143 -22.38 -16.52 -18.62
CA ALA A 143 -21.76 -16.76 -17.33
C ALA A 143 -21.62 -18.27 -17.11
N GLY A 144 -20.48 -18.68 -16.57
CA GLY A 144 -20.22 -20.06 -16.20
C GLY A 144 -21.13 -20.52 -15.05
N GLU A 145 -21.28 -21.83 -14.92
CA GLU A 145 -22.05 -22.42 -13.82
C GLU A 145 -21.37 -22.20 -12.46
N ALA A 146 -22.18 -21.95 -11.44
CA ALA A 146 -21.73 -21.84 -10.06
C ALA A 146 -21.50 -23.23 -9.46
N PHE A 147 -20.27 -23.48 -9.01
CA PHE A 147 -19.83 -24.71 -8.36
C PHE A 147 -19.19 -24.39 -7.01
N ASP A 148 -19.06 -25.43 -6.17
CA ASP A 148 -18.42 -25.33 -4.85
C ASP A 148 -17.00 -24.75 -4.90
N TYR A 149 -16.24 -25.03 -5.95
CA TYR A 149 -14.85 -24.59 -6.11
C TYR A 149 -14.67 -23.24 -6.81
N ASN A 150 -15.73 -22.57 -7.29
CA ASN A 150 -15.60 -21.28 -8.00
C ASN A 150 -16.47 -20.16 -7.42
N THR A 151 -17.45 -20.50 -6.57
CA THR A 151 -18.43 -19.55 -6.03
C THR A 151 -18.68 -19.82 -4.55
N ILE A 152 -18.68 -18.77 -3.74
CA ILE A 152 -19.04 -18.81 -2.31
C ILE A 152 -20.43 -18.20 -2.14
N THR A 153 -21.33 -18.91 -1.46
CA THR A 153 -22.69 -18.44 -1.17
C THR A 153 -22.75 -17.80 0.21
N LEU A 154 -23.29 -16.58 0.28
CA LEU A 154 -23.50 -15.82 1.51
C LEU A 154 -24.97 -15.39 1.56
N LYS A 155 -25.50 -15.22 2.77
CA LYS A 155 -26.90 -14.85 2.99
C LYS A 155 -27.00 -13.71 4.00
N LEU A 156 -27.95 -12.80 3.76
CA LEU A 156 -28.31 -11.75 4.70
C LEU A 156 -29.83 -11.72 4.83
N GLN A 157 -30.32 -12.14 5.99
CA GLN A 157 -31.75 -12.22 6.27
C GLN A 157 -32.07 -11.60 7.63
N ILE A 158 -32.54 -10.35 7.62
CA ILE A 158 -32.85 -9.58 8.82
C ILE A 158 -34.19 -8.88 8.69
N ALA A 159 -34.98 -8.93 9.77
CA ALA A 159 -36.16 -8.10 9.97
C ALA A 159 -35.98 -7.24 11.22
N CYS A 160 -36.42 -5.98 11.14
CA CYS A 160 -36.40 -5.06 12.26
C CYS A 160 -37.75 -5.09 12.99
N THR A 161 -37.70 -5.17 14.32
CA THR A 161 -38.88 -5.19 15.20
C THR A 161 -38.75 -4.18 16.33
N ARG A 162 -39.87 -3.83 16.97
CA ARG A 162 -39.84 -3.01 18.18
C ARG A 162 -39.34 -3.85 19.35
N ASN A 163 -38.47 -3.26 20.16
CA ASN A 163 -38.02 -3.89 21.39
C ASN A 163 -39.11 -3.70 22.48
N PRO A 164 -39.75 -4.77 22.97
CA PRO A 164 -40.75 -4.66 24.04
C PRO A 164 -40.17 -4.20 25.37
N ASP A 165 -38.86 -4.42 25.59
CA ASP A 165 -38.17 -4.10 26.85
C ASP A 165 -37.57 -2.68 26.87
N ALA A 166 -37.85 -1.87 25.85
CA ALA A 166 -37.34 -0.50 25.79
C ALA A 166 -37.94 0.37 26.90
N ALA A 167 -37.09 1.15 27.58
CA ALA A 167 -37.53 2.05 28.64
C ALA A 167 -38.54 3.10 28.12
N PRO A 168 -39.54 3.49 28.93
CA PRO A 168 -40.47 4.55 28.55
C PRO A 168 -39.73 5.86 28.22
N GLY A 169 -39.95 6.41 27.03
CA GLY A 169 -39.29 7.63 26.57
C GLY A 169 -37.86 7.46 26.06
N GLU A 170 -37.38 6.23 25.87
CA GLU A 170 -36.10 5.97 25.22
C GLU A 170 -36.08 6.59 23.81
N THR A 171 -34.94 7.17 23.43
CA THR A 171 -34.75 7.87 22.14
C THR A 171 -33.68 7.22 21.27
N ASP A 172 -32.82 6.39 21.85
CA ASP A 172 -31.82 5.64 21.11
C ASP A 172 -32.47 4.54 20.25
N SER A 173 -32.29 4.63 18.94
CA SER A 173 -32.80 3.64 17.98
C SER A 173 -32.23 2.23 18.19
N ASN A 174 -31.03 2.11 18.76
CA ASN A 174 -30.41 0.81 19.03
C ASN A 174 -31.05 0.09 20.24
N LYS A 175 -31.72 0.84 21.12
CA LYS A 175 -32.44 0.29 22.28
C LYS A 175 -33.92 0.14 22.02
N LEU A 176 -34.50 1.07 21.27
CA LEU A 176 -35.92 1.07 20.89
C LEU A 176 -36.30 -0.09 19.96
N TYR A 177 -35.36 -0.54 19.14
CA TYR A 177 -35.62 -1.49 18.06
C TYR A 177 -34.57 -2.59 18.07
N ILE A 178 -35.00 -3.80 17.74
CA ILE A 178 -34.12 -4.94 17.51
C ILE A 178 -33.75 -4.95 16.03
N ASN A 179 -32.46 -5.15 15.72
CA ASN A 179 -31.91 -5.19 14.36
C ASN A 179 -32.17 -3.91 13.53
N SER A 180 -32.16 -2.74 14.17
CA SER A 180 -32.31 -1.46 13.46
C SER A 180 -31.04 -1.01 12.73
N ALA A 181 -29.88 -1.52 13.11
CA ALA A 181 -28.63 -1.37 12.39
C ALA A 181 -28.18 -2.74 11.89
N VAL A 182 -28.02 -2.87 10.58
CA VAL A 182 -27.54 -4.09 9.91
C VAL A 182 -26.05 -3.94 9.66
N HIS A 183 -25.26 -4.85 10.20
CA HIS A 183 -23.80 -4.85 10.13
C HIS A 183 -23.29 -5.97 9.22
N ALA A 184 -22.02 -5.88 8.80
CA ALA A 184 -21.39 -6.92 7.99
C ALA A 184 -21.28 -8.25 8.74
N SER A 185 -21.25 -8.24 10.07
CA SER A 185 -21.34 -9.44 10.92
C SER A 185 -22.60 -10.26 10.71
N ASP A 186 -23.66 -9.66 10.18
CA ASP A 186 -24.93 -10.33 9.95
C ASP A 186 -24.94 -11.16 8.65
N ILE A 187 -23.87 -11.06 7.85
CA ILE A 187 -23.69 -11.87 6.65
C ILE A 187 -23.27 -13.28 7.07
N VAL A 188 -24.07 -14.27 6.70
CA VAL A 188 -23.86 -15.68 7.04
C VAL A 188 -23.29 -16.41 5.83
N PHE A 189 -22.24 -17.21 6.04
CA PHE A 189 -21.72 -18.11 5.02
C PHE A 189 -22.52 -19.42 4.99
N GLU A 190 -23.01 -19.79 3.82
CA GLU A 190 -23.74 -21.05 3.57
C GLU A 190 -22.87 -21.98 2.73
N PRO A 191 -22.10 -22.92 3.36
CA PRO A 191 -21.18 -23.77 2.63
C PRO A 191 -21.90 -24.78 1.74
N VAL A 192 -21.38 -24.98 0.54
CA VAL A 192 -21.89 -25.94 -0.45
C VAL A 192 -20.82 -26.96 -0.84
N GLY A 193 -21.22 -28.21 -1.08
CA GLY A 193 -20.33 -29.26 -1.58
C GLY A 193 -19.14 -29.52 -0.64
N ARG A 194 -17.91 -29.41 -1.16
CA ARG A 194 -16.68 -29.68 -0.40
C ARG A 194 -16.14 -28.47 0.36
N GLN A 195 -16.82 -27.32 0.32
CA GLN A 195 -16.37 -26.11 1.02
C GLN A 195 -16.12 -26.30 2.52
N PRO A 196 -16.89 -27.12 3.28
CA PRO A 196 -16.60 -27.37 4.70
C PRO A 196 -15.21 -27.95 4.97
N GLU A 197 -14.59 -28.64 4.01
CA GLU A 197 -13.25 -29.21 4.13
C GLU A 197 -12.15 -28.12 4.11
N PHE A 198 -12.46 -26.93 3.57
CA PHE A 198 -11.51 -25.83 3.39
C PHE A 198 -11.87 -24.57 4.17
N PHE A 199 -13.14 -24.39 4.51
CA PHE A 199 -13.69 -23.19 5.15
C PHE A 199 -14.52 -23.56 6.37
N SER A 200 -13.85 -24.04 7.43
CA SER A 200 -14.47 -24.40 8.71
C SER A 200 -13.61 -23.95 9.89
N GLY A 201 -14.23 -23.82 11.07
CA GLY A 201 -13.54 -23.30 12.26
C GLY A 201 -13.00 -21.89 12.03
N ASP A 202 -11.73 -21.66 12.34
CA ASP A 202 -11.06 -20.36 12.15
C ASP A 202 -10.88 -19.97 10.67
N ASP A 203 -10.97 -20.94 9.75
CA ASP A 203 -10.83 -20.75 8.30
C ASP A 203 -12.16 -20.45 7.60
N THR A 204 -13.27 -20.39 8.34
CA THR A 204 -14.62 -20.11 7.81
C THR A 204 -14.63 -18.79 7.04
N ILE A 205 -15.35 -18.75 5.90
CA ILE A 205 -15.56 -17.48 5.20
C ILE A 205 -16.34 -16.54 6.11
N THR A 206 -15.80 -15.34 6.33
CA THR A 206 -16.44 -14.30 7.11
C THR A 206 -16.00 -12.92 6.60
N VAL A 207 -16.51 -11.86 7.19
CA VAL A 207 -16.11 -10.49 6.86
C VAL A 207 -14.85 -10.11 7.63
N THR A 208 -13.98 -9.29 7.04
CA THR A 208 -12.79 -8.82 7.75
C THR A 208 -13.18 -7.94 8.94
N ASN A 209 -14.10 -6.99 8.70
CA ASN A 209 -14.53 -5.98 9.67
C ASN A 209 -16.02 -6.17 9.97
N PRO A 210 -16.39 -6.78 11.12
CA PRO A 210 -17.77 -7.12 11.45
C PRO A 210 -18.67 -5.89 11.61
N ASP A 211 -18.12 -4.78 12.11
CA ASP A 211 -18.91 -3.60 12.48
C ASP A 211 -19.30 -2.69 11.29
N ILE A 212 -18.93 -3.03 10.05
CA ILE A 212 -19.29 -2.22 8.88
C ILE A 212 -20.82 -2.12 8.78
N LEU A 213 -21.35 -0.90 8.89
CA LEU A 213 -22.78 -0.65 8.74
C LEU A 213 -23.21 -0.78 7.28
N ILE A 214 -24.12 -1.71 7.01
CA ILE A 214 -24.68 -1.95 5.68
C ILE A 214 -25.92 -1.10 5.47
N ALA A 215 -26.89 -1.19 6.38
CA ALA A 215 -28.19 -0.53 6.29
C ALA A 215 -28.74 -0.15 7.67
N LYS A 216 -29.69 0.78 7.70
CA LYS A 216 -30.51 1.08 8.88
C LYS A 216 -31.97 0.84 8.56
N LEU A 217 -32.66 0.16 9.48
CA LEU A 217 -34.04 -0.27 9.34
C LEU A 217 -34.95 0.38 10.38
N ARG A 218 -36.26 0.29 10.13
CA ARG A 218 -37.33 0.57 11.09
C ARG A 218 -38.27 -0.62 11.21
N PRO A 219 -39.02 -0.73 12.32
CA PRO A 219 -39.91 -1.87 12.54
C PRO A 219 -40.87 -2.12 11.36
N GLY A 220 -40.94 -3.37 10.91
CA GLY A 220 -41.72 -3.77 9.74
C GLY A 220 -40.93 -3.79 8.43
N GLN A 221 -39.70 -3.28 8.41
CA GLN A 221 -38.78 -3.43 7.29
C GLN A 221 -37.90 -4.66 7.46
N CYS A 222 -37.53 -5.26 6.33
CA CYS A 222 -36.64 -6.41 6.23
C CYS A 222 -35.73 -6.33 5.01
N ILE A 223 -34.63 -7.07 5.09
CA ILE A 223 -33.71 -7.37 4.00
C ILE A 223 -33.56 -8.90 3.97
N ASP A 224 -33.86 -9.49 2.82
CA ASP A 224 -33.67 -10.91 2.52
C ASP A 224 -33.01 -11.01 1.14
N LEU A 225 -31.76 -11.47 1.12
CA LEU A 225 -30.97 -11.61 -0.09
C LEU A 225 -29.92 -12.72 0.04
N ASP A 226 -29.59 -13.29 -1.10
CA ASP A 226 -28.49 -14.24 -1.28
C ASP A 226 -27.39 -13.57 -2.12
N MET A 227 -26.14 -13.98 -1.91
CA MET A 227 -24.96 -13.34 -2.51
C MET A 227 -23.97 -14.39 -2.98
N HIS A 228 -23.42 -14.18 -4.16
CA HIS A 228 -22.30 -14.98 -4.67
C HIS A 228 -21.02 -14.15 -4.65
N ALA A 229 -20.04 -14.64 -3.88
CA ALA A 229 -18.68 -14.14 -3.90
C ALA A 229 -17.80 -14.99 -4.80
N ILE A 230 -17.00 -14.33 -5.64
CA ILE A 230 -16.14 -14.97 -6.63
C ILE A 230 -14.72 -14.40 -6.56
N LYS A 231 -13.78 -15.13 -7.15
CA LYS A 231 -12.39 -14.68 -7.29
C LYS A 231 -12.29 -13.64 -8.42
N GLY A 232 -11.69 -12.50 -8.13
CA GLY A 232 -11.47 -11.40 -9.08
C GLY A 232 -10.17 -10.66 -8.81
N ILE A 233 -9.84 -9.65 -9.63
CA ILE A 233 -8.63 -8.82 -9.50
C ILE A 233 -8.97 -7.33 -9.52
N GLY A 234 -8.16 -6.51 -8.83
CA GLY A 234 -8.40 -5.08 -8.71
C GLY A 234 -8.45 -4.30 -10.03
N ALA A 235 -7.83 -4.83 -11.10
CA ALA A 235 -7.87 -4.26 -12.45
C ALA A 235 -9.28 -4.31 -13.07
N ASP A 236 -10.08 -5.32 -12.70
CA ASP A 236 -11.48 -5.47 -13.13
C ASP A 236 -12.38 -4.55 -12.32
N HIS A 237 -12.29 -4.61 -10.99
CA HIS A 237 -13.04 -3.73 -10.10
C HIS A 237 -12.28 -3.49 -8.79
N ALA A 238 -12.31 -2.25 -8.28
CA ALA A 238 -11.55 -1.83 -7.09
C ALA A 238 -11.88 -2.64 -5.82
N LYS A 239 -13.08 -3.22 -5.73
CA LYS A 239 -13.50 -4.12 -4.64
C LYS A 239 -12.60 -5.35 -4.48
N PHE A 240 -11.92 -5.76 -5.54
CA PHE A 240 -10.99 -6.88 -5.53
C PHE A 240 -9.56 -6.45 -5.14
N SER A 241 -9.29 -5.17 -4.88
CA SER A 241 -7.97 -4.73 -4.38
C SER A 241 -7.73 -5.32 -2.98
N PRO A 242 -6.67 -6.12 -2.77
CA PRO A 242 -6.34 -6.66 -1.45
C PRO A 242 -5.73 -5.63 -0.51
N VAL A 243 -5.36 -4.45 -1.03
CA VAL A 243 -4.75 -3.38 -0.27
C VAL A 243 -5.72 -2.22 -0.12
N ALA A 244 -5.76 -1.65 1.09
CA ALA A 244 -6.35 -0.34 1.31
C ALA A 244 -5.51 0.71 0.55
N THR A 245 -4.19 0.64 0.73
CA THR A 245 -3.24 1.33 -0.13
C THR A 245 -1.90 0.59 -0.18
N ALA A 246 -1.24 0.68 -1.32
CA ALA A 246 0.15 0.30 -1.49
C ALA A 246 0.88 1.44 -2.19
N SER A 247 1.89 1.98 -1.53
CA SER A 247 2.66 3.09 -2.04
C SER A 247 4.13 2.97 -1.67
N TYR A 248 4.95 3.78 -2.32
CA TYR A 248 6.33 3.96 -1.91
C TYR A 248 6.70 5.43 -1.98
N ARG A 249 7.74 5.80 -1.25
CA ARG A 249 8.47 7.06 -1.41
C ARG A 249 9.95 6.79 -1.41
N LEU A 250 10.72 7.65 -2.06
CA LEU A 250 12.18 7.59 -1.99
C LEU A 250 12.65 8.11 -0.62
N LEU A 251 13.76 7.57 -0.11
CA LEU A 251 14.37 8.03 1.14
C LEU A 251 14.82 9.50 0.98
N PRO A 252 14.32 10.44 1.81
CA PRO A 252 14.77 11.82 1.76
C PRO A 252 16.23 11.97 2.19
N THR A 253 16.91 12.95 1.61
CA THR A 253 18.23 13.41 2.03
C THR A 253 18.21 14.90 2.31
N ILE A 254 18.88 15.28 3.38
CA ILE A 254 19.05 16.66 3.80
C ILE A 254 20.55 16.86 3.99
N THR A 255 21.15 17.74 3.21
CA THR A 255 22.57 18.07 3.30
C THR A 255 22.71 19.52 3.74
N ILE A 256 23.34 19.74 4.89
CA ILE A 256 23.68 21.07 5.39
C ILE A 256 25.04 21.43 4.80
N LEU A 257 25.06 22.38 3.87
CA LEU A 257 26.24 22.84 3.13
C LEU A 257 27.07 23.85 3.92
N LYS A 258 26.40 24.65 4.77
CA LYS A 258 27.02 25.67 5.61
C LYS A 258 26.44 25.59 7.02
N PRO A 259 27.22 25.87 8.07
CA PRO A 259 26.74 25.83 9.44
C PRO A 259 25.49 26.69 9.69
N ILE A 260 24.56 26.12 10.45
CA ILE A 260 23.34 26.79 10.91
C ILE A 260 23.36 26.71 12.44
N LEU A 261 23.47 27.88 13.08
CA LEU A 261 23.83 28.03 14.48
C LEU A 261 22.77 28.80 15.28
N GLY A 262 22.79 28.64 16.60
CA GLY A 262 22.02 29.46 17.54
C GLY A 262 20.52 29.47 17.25
N ASN A 263 19.93 30.67 17.15
CA ASN A 263 18.50 30.85 16.88
C ASN A 263 18.09 30.36 15.49
N ASP A 264 18.99 30.46 14.51
CA ASP A 264 18.74 29.96 13.14
C ASP A 264 18.65 28.44 13.14
N ALA A 265 19.42 27.74 13.99
CA ALA A 265 19.31 26.29 14.14
C ALA A 265 17.92 25.89 14.65
N GLU A 266 17.38 26.65 15.61
CA GLU A 266 16.05 26.38 16.16
C GLU A 266 14.93 26.67 15.15
N LYS A 267 15.06 27.75 14.39
CA LYS A 267 14.14 28.07 13.30
C LYS A 267 14.22 27.02 12.18
N PHE A 268 15.42 26.58 11.83
CA PHE A 268 15.65 25.53 10.84
C PHE A 268 14.98 24.22 11.26
N ALA A 269 15.15 23.79 12.51
CA ALA A 269 14.50 22.58 13.02
C ALA A 269 12.96 22.65 12.98
N LYS A 270 12.36 23.84 13.17
CA LYS A 270 10.90 24.05 13.06
C LYS A 270 10.37 23.94 11.64
N CYS A 271 11.23 24.02 10.62
CA CYS A 271 10.85 23.82 9.22
C CYS A 271 10.57 22.34 8.88
N PHE A 272 10.96 21.40 9.76
CA PHE A 272 10.83 19.96 9.55
C PHE A 272 9.94 19.30 10.61
N PRO A 273 9.41 18.10 10.33
CA PRO A 273 8.81 17.26 11.35
C PRO A 273 9.74 17.01 12.55
N LYS A 274 9.15 16.83 13.73
CA LYS A 274 9.90 16.55 14.96
C LYS A 274 10.78 15.30 14.81
N GLY A 275 12.05 15.42 15.16
CA GLY A 275 13.02 14.33 15.12
C GLY A 275 13.84 14.23 13.83
N VAL A 276 13.52 15.01 12.79
CA VAL A 276 14.33 15.08 11.55
C VAL A 276 15.64 15.81 11.80
N ILE A 277 15.55 17.01 12.36
CA ILE A 277 16.68 17.85 12.75
C ILE A 277 16.83 17.82 14.26
N GLY A 278 18.05 17.58 14.72
CA GLY A 278 18.46 17.66 16.12
C GLY A 278 19.47 18.78 16.35
N PHE A 279 19.94 18.86 17.58
CA PHE A 279 20.90 19.87 18.01
C PHE A 279 22.13 19.22 18.63
N GLU A 280 23.29 19.74 18.29
CA GLU A 280 24.56 19.43 18.95
C GLU A 280 25.27 20.72 19.32
N LYS A 281 26.30 20.63 20.17
CA LYS A 281 27.17 21.77 20.44
C LYS A 281 28.37 21.73 19.51
N VAL A 282 28.77 22.88 19.00
CA VAL A 282 30.03 23.02 18.26
C VAL A 282 31.19 22.65 19.17
N THR A 283 32.05 21.73 18.74
CA THR A 283 33.20 21.32 19.55
C THR A 283 34.34 22.36 19.46
N LYS A 284 35.29 22.30 20.39
CA LYS A 284 36.43 23.24 20.38
C LYS A 284 37.33 23.00 19.17
N GLU A 285 37.42 21.76 18.71
CA GLU A 285 38.18 21.33 17.55
C GLU A 285 37.55 21.90 16.27
N GLU A 286 36.23 21.79 16.13
CA GLU A 286 35.50 22.38 14.99
C GLU A 286 35.67 23.90 14.95
N ALA A 287 35.57 24.56 16.11
CA ALA A 287 35.70 26.01 16.21
C ALA A 287 37.12 26.56 16.03
N SER A 288 38.15 25.70 16.09
CA SER A 288 39.55 26.07 15.88
C SER A 288 40.10 25.66 14.51
N THR A 289 39.36 24.86 13.75
CA THR A 289 39.77 24.40 12.41
C THR A 289 39.40 25.45 11.36
N PRO A 290 40.37 26.04 10.64
CA PRO A 290 40.09 26.99 9.57
C PRO A 290 39.38 26.32 8.38
N GLY A 291 38.30 26.93 7.90
CA GLY A 291 37.45 26.40 6.82
C GLY A 291 36.36 25.45 7.30
N SER A 292 36.17 25.26 8.60
CA SER A 292 35.09 24.43 9.14
C SER A 292 33.72 25.10 9.03
N GLY A 293 33.69 26.43 8.92
CA GLY A 293 32.48 27.26 8.99
C GLY A 293 31.94 27.45 10.42
N TYR A 294 32.61 26.86 11.41
CA TYR A 294 32.24 26.92 12.83
C TYR A 294 33.22 27.79 13.65
N GLU A 295 34.10 28.54 12.98
CA GLU A 295 35.21 29.25 13.60
C GLU A 295 34.72 30.27 14.65
N GLY A 296 35.25 30.17 15.87
CA GLY A 296 34.86 31.08 16.96
C GLY A 296 33.49 30.81 17.60
N HIS A 297 32.74 29.81 17.13
CA HIS A 297 31.40 29.47 17.64
C HIS A 297 31.39 28.31 18.65
N ALA A 298 32.49 28.12 19.39
CA ALA A 298 32.64 27.00 20.32
C ALA A 298 31.52 26.96 21.38
N GLY A 299 30.86 25.81 21.52
CA GLY A 299 29.76 25.61 22.47
C GLY A 299 28.39 26.13 22.01
N GLU A 300 28.31 26.80 20.85
CA GLU A 300 27.04 27.21 20.25
C GLU A 300 26.25 26.00 19.75
N LYS A 301 24.92 26.16 19.70
CA LYS A 301 24.01 25.12 19.23
C LYS A 301 24.07 25.05 17.71
N LYS A 302 24.43 23.90 17.14
CA LYS A 302 24.40 23.64 15.69
C LYS A 302 23.27 22.67 15.33
N ALA A 303 22.62 22.91 14.18
CA ALA A 303 21.65 21.98 13.62
C ALA A 303 22.36 20.77 13.00
N VAL A 304 21.87 19.57 13.30
CA VAL A 304 22.35 18.32 12.71
C VAL A 304 21.19 17.47 12.22
N VAL A 305 21.39 16.76 11.12
CA VAL A 305 20.39 15.83 10.58
C VAL A 305 20.42 14.56 11.42
N LYS A 306 19.29 14.15 12.00
CA LYS A 306 19.17 12.95 12.83
C LYS A 306 18.51 11.80 12.07
N ASP A 307 17.30 12.03 11.57
CA ASP A 307 16.51 10.98 10.93
C ASP A 307 15.74 11.55 9.72
N THR A 308 16.32 11.39 8.53
CA THR A 308 15.68 11.85 7.30
C THR A 308 14.46 11.02 6.90
N MET A 309 14.29 9.82 7.46
CA MET A 309 13.14 8.98 7.15
C MET A 309 11.84 9.61 7.65
N LYS A 310 11.88 10.37 8.74
CA LYS A 310 10.71 11.09 9.28
C LYS A 310 10.31 12.31 8.47
N ASP A 311 11.14 12.77 7.54
CA ASP A 311 10.83 13.95 6.75
C ASP A 311 9.73 13.66 5.73
N THR A 312 8.79 14.60 5.61
CA THR A 312 7.72 14.59 4.60
C THR A 312 8.12 15.37 3.35
N VAL A 313 9.28 16.04 3.36
CA VAL A 313 9.81 16.86 2.27
C VAL A 313 8.87 18.03 1.96
N SER A 314 8.47 18.77 3.00
CA SER A 314 7.58 19.94 2.91
C SER A 314 8.19 21.12 2.14
N ARG A 315 9.52 21.16 2.03
CA ARG A 315 10.32 22.26 1.44
C ARG A 315 10.25 23.59 2.20
N GLU A 316 9.71 23.61 3.41
CA GLU A 316 9.53 24.85 4.17
C GLU A 316 10.86 25.59 4.40
N CYS A 317 11.96 24.86 4.63
CA CYS A 317 13.27 25.47 4.81
C CYS A 317 13.76 26.27 3.59
N LEU A 318 13.26 25.98 2.38
CA LEU A 318 13.66 26.69 1.15
C LEU A 318 12.96 28.05 1.01
N ARG A 319 11.90 28.32 1.77
CA ARG A 319 11.17 29.59 1.74
C ARG A 319 11.85 30.70 2.54
N HIS A 320 12.78 30.34 3.43
CA HIS A 320 13.46 31.26 4.32
C HIS A 320 14.78 31.74 3.71
N GLU A 321 14.96 33.06 3.60
CA GLU A 321 16.15 33.68 3.01
C GLU A 321 17.43 33.29 3.75
N GLU A 322 17.38 33.17 5.07
CA GLU A 322 18.54 32.82 5.89
C GLU A 322 19.10 31.39 5.65
N PHE A 323 18.32 30.51 5.01
CA PHE A 323 18.74 29.13 4.67
C PHE A 323 19.13 28.98 3.20
N GLN A 324 18.95 30.02 2.38
CA GLN A 324 19.32 29.96 0.96
C GLN A 324 20.83 29.70 0.82
N GLY A 325 21.16 28.71 -0.01
CA GLY A 325 22.54 28.27 -0.23
C GLY A 325 23.21 27.59 0.98
N LYS A 326 22.49 27.35 2.08
CA LYS A 326 22.99 26.59 3.24
C LYS A 326 22.51 25.14 3.27
N VAL A 327 21.46 24.81 2.51
CA VAL A 327 20.80 23.50 2.59
C VAL A 327 20.49 22.98 1.18
N LYS A 328 20.73 21.69 0.96
CA LYS A 328 20.28 20.97 -0.22
C LYS A 328 19.34 19.84 0.21
N LEU A 329 18.15 19.83 -0.36
CA LEU A 329 17.18 18.75 -0.19
C LEU A 329 17.28 17.79 -1.38
N GLY A 330 17.07 16.51 -1.12
CA GLY A 330 17.06 15.50 -2.17
C GLY A 330 16.33 14.23 -1.77
N ARG A 331 16.35 13.24 -2.67
CA ARG A 331 15.88 11.88 -2.40
C ARG A 331 16.80 10.87 -3.07
N ILE A 332 17.07 9.74 -2.41
CA ILE A 332 17.91 8.68 -2.97
C ILE A 332 17.07 7.83 -3.93
N ARG A 333 17.43 7.86 -5.21
CA ARG A 333 16.69 7.27 -6.34
C ARG A 333 16.56 5.75 -6.26
N ASP A 334 17.58 5.07 -5.74
CA ASP A 334 17.63 3.61 -5.62
C ASP A 334 17.19 3.11 -4.24
N HIS A 335 16.58 3.95 -3.39
CA HIS A 335 16.11 3.58 -2.05
C HIS A 335 14.63 3.91 -1.89
N PHE A 336 13.79 2.87 -1.96
CA PHE A 336 12.34 2.97 -1.82
C PHE A 336 11.88 2.53 -0.44
N ILE A 337 11.04 3.33 0.20
CA ILE A 337 10.34 3.00 1.43
C ILE A 337 8.92 2.64 1.02
N PHE A 338 8.59 1.35 1.05
CA PHE A 338 7.25 0.83 0.79
C PHE A 338 6.40 0.88 2.04
N SER A 339 5.10 1.13 1.84
CA SER A 339 4.05 0.98 2.84
C SER A 339 2.89 0.23 2.19
N ILE A 340 2.51 -0.90 2.79
CA ILE A 340 1.47 -1.80 2.32
C ILE A 340 0.47 -1.99 3.44
N GLU A 341 -0.77 -1.60 3.19
CA GLU A 341 -1.89 -1.74 4.11
C GLU A 341 -2.89 -2.72 3.52
N SER A 342 -3.05 -3.88 4.16
CA SER A 342 -3.99 -4.92 3.72
C SER A 342 -5.42 -4.62 4.13
N THR A 343 -6.40 -5.02 3.31
CA THR A 343 -7.83 -5.03 3.66
C THR A 343 -8.23 -6.24 4.52
N GLY A 344 -7.25 -7.07 4.90
CA GLY A 344 -7.36 -8.16 5.87
C GLY A 344 -7.75 -9.53 5.31
N GLN A 345 -8.05 -9.62 4.01
CA GLN A 345 -8.09 -10.92 3.35
C GLN A 345 -6.70 -11.56 3.31
N TRP A 346 -5.64 -10.76 3.14
CA TRP A 346 -4.23 -11.18 3.05
C TRP A 346 -3.39 -10.56 4.17
N ASP A 347 -2.27 -11.19 4.52
CA ASP A 347 -1.29 -10.54 5.39
C ASP A 347 -0.41 -9.61 4.56
N SER A 348 0.02 -8.50 5.15
CA SER A 348 0.65 -7.40 4.39
C SER A 348 2.04 -7.75 3.82
N ASP A 349 2.79 -8.63 4.47
CA ASP A 349 4.06 -9.15 3.97
C ASP A 349 3.88 -10.20 2.86
N GLU A 350 2.88 -11.07 3.01
CA GLU A 350 2.48 -12.05 2.00
C GLU A 350 2.11 -11.37 0.68
N LEU A 351 1.35 -10.26 0.73
CA LEU A 351 0.98 -9.50 -0.46
C LEU A 351 2.18 -9.04 -1.28
N PHE A 352 3.25 -8.59 -0.62
CA PHE A 352 4.46 -8.20 -1.33
C PHE A 352 5.10 -9.40 -2.04
N LEU A 353 5.16 -10.56 -1.38
CA LEU A 353 5.69 -11.79 -1.97
C LEU A 353 4.84 -12.25 -3.15
N GLU A 354 3.51 -12.19 -3.05
CA GLU A 354 2.60 -12.51 -4.15
C GLU A 354 2.80 -11.58 -5.34
N SER A 355 3.08 -10.29 -5.10
CA SER A 355 3.37 -9.35 -6.18
C SER A 355 4.62 -9.75 -6.99
N ILE A 356 5.65 -10.25 -6.31
CA ILE A 356 6.89 -10.74 -6.94
C ILE A 356 6.61 -12.03 -7.73
N LYS A 357 5.84 -12.96 -7.15
CA LYS A 357 5.44 -14.21 -7.80
C LYS A 357 4.65 -13.92 -9.08
N ALA A 358 3.69 -13.00 -9.03
CA ALA A 358 2.88 -12.61 -10.19
C ALA A 358 3.74 -12.04 -11.32
N LEU A 359 4.67 -11.12 -11.01
CA LEU A 359 5.59 -10.56 -12.02
C LEU A 359 6.46 -11.66 -12.64
N LYS A 360 7.01 -12.57 -11.83
CA LYS A 360 7.80 -13.71 -12.30
C LYS A 360 6.99 -14.62 -13.23
N GLN A 361 5.76 -14.95 -12.85
CA GLN A 361 4.87 -15.80 -13.65
C GLN A 361 4.56 -15.16 -15.02
N LYS A 362 4.35 -13.84 -15.08
CA LYS A 362 4.18 -13.11 -16.34
C LYS A 362 5.38 -13.28 -17.26
N CYS A 363 6.60 -13.05 -16.75
CA CYS A 363 7.83 -13.23 -17.52
C CYS A 363 8.01 -14.68 -18.02
N VAL A 364 7.74 -15.67 -17.17
CA VAL A 364 7.81 -17.10 -17.54
C VAL A 364 6.79 -17.44 -18.64
N ARG A 365 5.56 -16.91 -18.54
CA ARG A 365 4.51 -17.11 -19.55
C ARG A 365 4.94 -16.56 -20.91
N PHE A 366 5.48 -15.33 -20.95
CA PHE A 366 5.99 -14.75 -22.19
C PHE A 366 7.15 -15.56 -22.78
N LYS A 367 8.12 -15.97 -21.94
CA LYS A 367 9.25 -16.81 -22.39
C LYS A 367 8.79 -18.13 -22.99
N ARG A 368 7.79 -18.78 -22.38
CA ARG A 368 7.20 -20.02 -22.89
C ARG A 368 6.54 -19.79 -24.25
N ASN A 369 5.73 -18.73 -24.39
CA ASN A 369 5.05 -18.42 -25.64
C ASN A 369 6.04 -18.15 -26.78
N LEU A 370 7.10 -17.38 -26.53
CA LEU A 370 8.16 -17.14 -27.50
C LEU A 370 8.84 -18.45 -27.93
N SER A 371 9.12 -19.34 -26.97
CA SER A 371 9.74 -20.64 -27.25
C SER A 371 8.84 -21.56 -28.08
N LEU A 372 7.52 -21.41 -27.98
CA LEU A 372 6.55 -22.13 -28.80
C LEU A 372 6.42 -21.57 -30.21
N MET A 373 6.65 -20.26 -30.41
CA MET A 373 6.63 -19.63 -31.74
C MET A 373 7.88 -19.91 -32.57
N THR A 374 9.01 -20.16 -31.91
CA THR A 374 10.29 -20.48 -32.58
C THR A 374 10.44 -21.97 -32.92
N LYS A 375 9.47 -22.81 -32.55
CA LYS A 375 9.37 -24.21 -32.95
C LYS A 375 8.30 -24.32 -34.02
#